data_AF-A0A5P1E7V5-F1
#
_entry.id   AF-A0A5P1E7V5-F1
#
_cell.length_a   1.000
_cell.length_b   1.000
_cell.length_c   1.000
_cell.angle_alpha   90.00
_cell.angle_beta   90.00
_cell.angle_gamma   90.00
#
_symmetry.space_group_name_H-M   'P 1'
#
loop_
_entity.id
_entity.type
_entity.pdbx_description
1 polymer ?
#
loop_
_entity_poly.entity_id
_entity_poly.type
_entity_poly.pdbx_seq_one_letter_code
_entity_poly.pdbx_strand_id
1 'polypeptide(L)'
;MDTPQAYVWRLQNFVLGEHIPTPSTDKQTHVKACTISACGNFAILGTEGGWIERFILQSGISRGSYVDIAKSQSCAHDGEVHGIENKGKDDTENI
;
A
#
# COMPACT_ATOMS: atom_id res chain seq x y z
N MET A 1 -2.00 -18.93 1.20
CA MET A 1 -2.93 -18.42 2.22
C MET A 1 -2.91 -16.91 2.10
N ASP A 2 -4.09 -16.29 2.01
CA ASP A 2 -4.19 -14.84 1.99
C ASP A 2 -4.15 -14.31 3.42
N THR A 3 -3.57 -13.14 3.63
CA THR A 3 -3.37 -12.52 4.95
C THR A 3 -3.69 -11.01 4.87
N PRO A 4 -4.20 -10.39 5.94
CA PRO A 4 -4.32 -8.94 6.01
C PRO A 4 -2.97 -8.22 6.14
N GLN A 5 -1.86 -8.95 6.24
CA GLN A 5 -0.52 -8.39 6.42
C GLN A 5 0.29 -8.47 5.13
N ALA A 6 1.22 -7.54 4.95
CA ALA A 6 2.26 -7.64 3.94
C ALA A 6 3.62 -7.90 4.60
N TYR A 7 4.47 -8.68 3.93
CA TYR A 7 5.83 -8.96 4.38
C TYR A 7 6.83 -8.37 3.40
N VAL A 8 7.87 -7.74 3.92
CA VAL A 8 9.00 -7.26 3.13
C VAL A 8 10.12 -8.28 3.23
N TRP A 9 10.80 -8.57 2.12
CA TRP A 9 11.94 -9.47 2.11
C TRP A 9 13.21 -8.71 1.73
N ARG A 10 14.28 -8.87 2.51
CA ARG A 10 15.61 -8.37 2.15
C ARG A 10 16.42 -9.52 1.56
N LEU A 11 16.52 -9.55 0.23
CA LEU A 11 17.19 -10.64 -0.48
C LEU A 11 18.66 -10.82 -0.08
N GLN A 12 19.41 -9.73 0.05
CA GLN A 12 20.84 -9.75 0.38
C GLN A 12 21.15 -10.51 1.68
N ASN A 13 20.22 -10.45 2.64
CA ASN A 13 20.42 -11.03 3.96
C ASN A 13 19.58 -12.29 4.19
N PHE A 14 18.76 -12.70 3.22
CA PHE A 14 17.83 -13.83 3.34
C PHE A 14 16.93 -13.74 4.59
N VAL A 15 16.49 -12.53 4.94
CA VAL A 15 15.62 -12.28 6.10
C VAL A 15 14.36 -11.53 5.69
N LEU A 16 13.30 -11.75 6.47
CA LEU A 16 12.14 -10.87 6.50
C LEU A 16 12.52 -9.52 7.11
N GLY A 17 11.87 -8.47 6.64
CA GLY A 17 11.93 -7.15 7.26
C GLY A 17 11.38 -7.19 8.68
N GLU A 18 11.92 -6.34 9.54
CA GLU A 18 11.48 -6.20 10.94
C GLU A 18 10.03 -5.73 11.03
N HIS A 19 9.62 -4.85 10.11
CA HIS A 19 8.29 -4.26 10.10
C HIS A 19 7.35 -5.04 9.19
N ILE A 20 6.14 -5.30 9.69
CA ILE A 20 5.06 -6.00 8.98
C ILE A 20 3.94 -4.99 8.71
N PRO A 21 3.93 -4.33 7.54
CA PRO A 21 2.86 -3.42 7.15
C PRO A 21 1.50 -4.10 7.25
N THR A 22 0.61 -3.50 8.03
CA THR A 22 -0.76 -3.99 8.26
C THR A 22 -1.71 -2.82 8.00
N PRO A 23 -2.61 -2.91 7.00
CA PRO A 23 -3.61 -1.90 6.72
C PRO A 23 -4.45 -1.51 7.94
N SER A 24 -4.54 -0.21 8.17
CA SER A 24 -5.19 0.46 9.30
C SER A 24 -6.66 0.78 8.98
N THR A 25 -7.41 -0.23 8.52
CA THR A 25 -8.84 -0.10 8.18
C THR A 25 -9.73 -0.77 9.23
N ASP A 26 -10.96 -0.28 9.41
CA ASP A 26 -11.96 -0.86 10.33
C ASP A 26 -12.24 -2.33 10.04
N LYS A 27 -12.16 -2.72 8.76
CA LYS A 27 -12.36 -4.11 8.31
C LYS A 27 -11.05 -4.66 7.77
N GLN A 28 -10.35 -5.43 8.59
CA GLN A 28 -9.15 -6.14 8.13
C GLN A 28 -9.52 -7.19 7.06
N THR A 29 -9.22 -6.84 5.82
CA THR A 29 -9.38 -7.68 4.63
C THR A 29 -8.01 -8.05 4.09
N HIS A 30 -7.94 -9.10 3.29
CA HIS A 30 -6.67 -9.61 2.77
C HIS A 30 -5.98 -8.57 1.88
N VAL A 31 -4.65 -8.50 1.95
CA VAL A 31 -3.84 -7.73 1.00
C VAL A 31 -3.80 -8.47 -0.32
N LYS A 32 -4.15 -7.78 -1.42
CA LYS A 32 -4.28 -8.36 -2.77
C LYS A 32 -3.37 -7.68 -3.80
N ALA A 33 -2.98 -6.44 -3.57
CA ALA A 33 -2.03 -5.72 -4.40
C ALA A 33 -0.98 -5.00 -3.56
N CYS A 34 0.24 -4.87 -4.09
CA CYS A 34 1.27 -4.03 -3.51
C CYS A 34 2.17 -3.43 -4.59
N THR A 35 2.76 -2.28 -4.28
CA THR A 35 3.82 -1.67 -5.08
C THR A 35 4.82 -0.94 -4.18
N ILE A 36 6.04 -0.75 -4.68
CA ILE A 36 7.09 0.04 -4.04
C ILE A 36 7.34 1.27 -4.91
N SER A 37 7.41 2.45 -4.29
CA SER A 37 7.78 3.68 -5.00
C SER A 37 9.16 3.55 -5.66
N ALA A 38 9.36 4.19 -6.80
CA ALA A 38 10.65 4.17 -7.51
C ALA A 38 11.86 4.55 -6.63
N CYS A 39 11.69 5.47 -5.66
CA CYS A 39 12.74 5.86 -4.73
C CYS A 39 12.99 4.85 -3.59
N GLY A 40 12.24 3.75 -3.52
CA GLY A 40 12.39 2.69 -2.51
C GLY A 40 11.90 3.03 -1.10
N ASN A 41 11.34 4.23 -0.87
CA ASN A 41 10.97 4.67 0.48
C ASN A 41 9.56 4.24 0.91
N PHE A 42 8.63 4.11 -0.04
CA PHE A 42 7.23 3.83 0.25
C PHE A 42 6.79 2.49 -0.30
N ALA A 43 6.03 1.74 0.51
CA ALA A 43 5.16 0.68 0.04
C ALA A 43 3.73 1.20 -0.02
N ILE A 44 2.96 0.75 -1.00
CA ILE A 44 1.52 1.01 -1.09
C ILE A 44 0.84 -0.34 -1.18
N LEU A 45 -0.16 -0.57 -0.34
CA LEU A 45 -0.92 -1.81 -0.27
C LEU A 45 -2.37 -1.57 -0.66
N GLY A 46 -2.98 -2.57 -1.30
CA GLY A 46 -4.40 -2.62 -1.66
C GLY A 46 -5.03 -3.88 -1.12
N THR A 47 -6.24 -3.77 -0.57
CA THR A 47 -6.95 -4.89 0.04
C THR A 47 -8.13 -5.38 -0.79
N GLU A 48 -8.65 -6.56 -0.46
CA GLU A 48 -9.90 -7.11 -1.00
C GLU A 48 -11.11 -6.21 -0.73
N GLY A 49 -11.08 -5.42 0.34
CA GLY A 49 -12.14 -4.46 0.70
C GLY A 49 -12.03 -3.10 0.00
N GLY A 50 -11.09 -2.90 -0.92
CA GLY A 50 -10.94 -1.62 -1.63
C GLY A 50 -10.15 -0.54 -0.88
N TRP A 51 -9.54 -0.89 0.25
CA TRP A 51 -8.69 0.02 1.01
C TRP A 51 -7.30 0.12 0.36
N ILE A 52 -6.77 1.34 0.24
CA ILE A 52 -5.41 1.58 -0.25
C ILE A 52 -4.67 2.44 0.77
N GLU A 53 -3.47 2.02 1.18
CA GLU A 53 -2.68 2.70 2.20
C GLU A 53 -1.19 2.69 1.90
N ARG A 54 -0.53 3.80 2.26
CA ARG A 54 0.89 4.03 2.06
C ARG A 54 1.63 3.82 3.38
N PHE A 55 2.76 3.13 3.32
CA PHE A 55 3.67 2.89 4.44
C PHE A 55 5.08 3.35 4.10
N ILE A 56 5.84 3.79 5.11
CA ILE A 56 7.29 3.94 5.00
C ILE A 56 7.92 2.55 5.13
N LEU A 57 8.69 2.11 4.12
CA LEU A 57 9.32 0.79 4.10
C LEU A 57 10.34 0.58 5.22
N GLN A 58 11.06 1.63 5.58
CA GLN A 58 12.11 1.56 6.61
C GLN A 58 11.57 1.38 8.03
N SER A 59 10.36 1.88 8.32
CA SER A 59 9.79 1.91 9.68
C SER A 59 8.45 1.19 9.82
N GLY A 60 7.82 0.78 8.71
CA GLY A 60 6.48 0.22 8.68
C GLY A 60 5.35 1.18 9.05
N ILE A 61 5.65 2.47 9.27
CA ILE A 61 4.66 3.45 9.72
C ILE A 61 3.74 3.82 8.56
N SER A 62 2.43 3.79 8.82
CA SER A 62 1.41 4.31 7.91
C SER A 62 1.60 5.82 7.68
N ARG A 63 1.54 6.23 6.42
CA ARG A 63 1.64 7.63 5.94
C ARG A 63 0.46 8.01 5.07
N GLY A 64 -0.72 7.53 5.46
CA GLY A 64 -2.00 7.94 4.91
C GLY A 64 -2.63 6.88 4.01
N SER A 65 -3.95 6.99 3.88
CA SER A 65 -4.77 6.18 3.00
C SER A 65 -5.32 7.01 1.84
N TYR A 66 -5.71 6.32 0.78
CA TYR A 66 -6.44 6.92 -0.33
C TYR A 66 -7.92 6.59 -0.14
N VAL A 67 -8.76 7.60 -0.29
CA VAL A 67 -10.21 7.50 -0.12
C VAL A 67 -10.90 8.27 -1.23
N ASP A 68 -12.02 7.77 -1.72
CA ASP A 68 -12.86 8.50 -2.68
C ASP A 68 -13.75 9.52 -1.92
N ILE A 69 -13.25 10.75 -1.84
CA ILE A 69 -13.92 11.86 -1.16
C ILE A 69 -15.24 12.23 -1.89
N ALA A 70 -15.30 12.05 -3.21
CA ALA A 70 -16.49 12.43 -4.00
C ALA A 70 -17.70 11.55 -3.65
N LYS A 71 -17.46 10.31 -3.25
CA LYS A 71 -18.52 9.36 -2.84
C LYS A 71 -18.79 9.34 -1.34
N SER A 72 -18.16 10.19 -0.53
CA SER A 72 -18.20 10.12 0.94
C SER A 72 -17.88 8.72 1.49
N GLN A 73 -17.05 7.97 0.76
CA GLN A 73 -16.71 6.59 1.09
C GLN A 73 -15.46 6.54 1.97
N SER A 74 -15.38 5.51 2.82
CA SER A 74 -14.21 5.25 3.65
C SER A 74 -13.10 4.51 2.90
N CYS A 75 -13.28 4.10 1.64
CA CYS A 75 -12.31 3.33 0.87
C CYS A 75 -12.02 3.97 -0.49
N ALA A 76 -10.95 3.52 -1.16
CA ALA A 76 -10.60 3.98 -2.51
C ALA A 76 -11.44 3.27 -3.60
N HIS A 77 -11.84 2.02 -3.35
CA HIS A 77 -12.64 1.20 -4.25
C HIS A 77 -13.81 0.53 -3.51
N ASP A 78 -14.84 0.12 -4.25
CA ASP A 78 -16.00 -0.61 -3.74
C ASP A 78 -15.74 -2.12 -3.49
N GLY A 79 -14.54 -2.60 -3.84
CA GLY A 79 -14.16 -4.01 -3.77
C GLY A 79 -12.67 -4.21 -4.04
N GLU A 80 -12.30 -5.43 -4.40
CA GLU A 80 -10.89 -5.86 -4.44
C GLU A 80 -9.99 -4.95 -5.30
N VAL A 81 -8.87 -4.53 -4.71
CA VAL A 81 -7.80 -3.85 -5.43
C VAL A 81 -6.93 -4.90 -6.12
N HIS A 82 -7.13 -5.07 -7.43
CA HIS A 82 -6.37 -6.04 -8.23
C HIS A 82 -4.96 -5.56 -8.62
N GLY A 83 -4.70 -4.25 -8.62
CA GLY A 83 -3.41 -3.70 -9.04
C GLY A 83 -3.21 -2.27 -8.59
N ILE A 84 -1.95 -1.91 -8.30
CA ILE A 84 -1.54 -0.55 -7.92
C ILE A 84 -0.26 -0.21 -8.67
N GLU A 85 -0.23 0.96 -9.28
CA GLU A 85 0.97 1.53 -9.87
C GLU A 85 1.33 2.84 -9.17
N ASN A 86 2.63 3.06 -8.93
CA ASN A 86 3.14 4.33 -8.47
C ASN A 86 3.95 4.97 -9.61
N LYS A 87 3.31 5.87 -10.35
CA LYS A 87 4.01 6.76 -11.27
C LYS A 87 4.80 7.75 -10.42
N GLY A 88 6.13 7.75 -10.58
CA GLY A 88 6.95 8.82 -10.04
C GLY A 88 6.47 10.18 -10.56
N LYS A 89 6.94 11.27 -9.96
CA LYS A 89 6.66 12.58 -10.52
C LYS A 89 7.33 12.64 -11.90
N ASP A 90 6.53 12.66 -12.97
CA ASP A 90 7.06 12.95 -14.29
C ASP A 90 7.49 14.41 -14.31
N ASP A 91 8.73 14.69 -14.66
CA ASP A 91 9.30 16.05 -14.77
C ASP A 91 8.69 16.86 -15.94
N THR A 92 7.53 16.45 -16.49
CA THR A 92 6.89 17.07 -17.66
C THR A 92 5.70 17.97 -17.34
N GLU A 93 5.25 18.06 -16.09
CA GLU A 93 4.26 19.05 -15.65
C GLU A 93 4.93 20.29 -15.05
N ASN A 94 5.66 21.02 -15.88
CA ASN A 94 5.99 22.43 -15.69
C ASN A 94 5.75 23.15 -17.03
N ILE A 95 4.49 23.48 -17.32
CA ILE A 95 4.10 24.47 -18.34
C ILE A 95 3.17 25.49 -17.66
#